data_AF-A0A511MJ78-F1
#
_entry.id   AF-A0A511MJ78-F1
#
_cell.length_a   1.000
_cell.length_b   1.000
_cell.length_c   1.000
_cell.angle_alpha   90.00
_cell.angle_beta   90.00
_cell.angle_gamma   90.00
#
_symmetry.space_group_name_H-M   'P 1'
#
loop_
_entity.id
_entity.type
_entity.pdbx_description
1 polymer ?
#
loop_
_entity_poly.entity_id
_entity_poly.type
_entity_poly.pdbx_seq_one_letter_code
_entity_poly.pdbx_strand_id
1 'polypeptide(L)'
;MQQTHADSATDNPGAKLDDDDYPAYSMGSAADALGVTQAFLRALDAAELLTPQRSDGGHRRYSRYQLRIAARVRELVDQGTALDAACRIIILEDQLAEAQRINSELRRNNGQHAAGTGRDIAH
;
A
#
# COMPACT_ATOMS: atom_id res chain seq x y z
N MET A 1 -16.73 -16.33 -36.06
CA MET A 1 -16.08 -15.01 -35.93
C MET A 1 -16.75 -14.30 -34.77
N GLN A 2 -16.07 -14.20 -33.62
CA GLN A 2 -16.54 -13.46 -32.45
C GLN A 2 -15.95 -12.05 -32.55
N GLN A 3 -16.76 -10.99 -32.41
CA GLN A 3 -16.46 -9.78 -31.60
C GLN A 3 -17.55 -8.70 -31.76
N THR A 4 -18.32 -8.45 -30.70
CA THR A 4 -18.94 -7.18 -30.28
C THR A 4 -19.24 -7.37 -28.76
N HIS A 5 -19.15 -6.46 -27.81
CA HIS A 5 -19.03 -5.00 -27.74
C HIS A 5 -18.28 -4.62 -26.44
N ALA A 6 -17.64 -3.44 -26.47
CA ALA A 6 -17.46 -2.46 -25.40
C ALA A 6 -16.98 -2.93 -24.01
N ASP A 7 -15.74 -2.55 -23.68
CA ASP A 7 -15.48 -2.04 -22.33
C ASP A 7 -14.61 -0.78 -22.43
N SER A 8 -15.27 0.36 -22.26
CA SER A 8 -14.69 1.69 -22.24
C SER A 8 -14.03 1.90 -20.88
N ALA A 9 -12.80 1.43 -20.72
CA ALA A 9 -12.00 1.73 -19.54
C ALA A 9 -11.72 3.24 -19.50
N THR A 10 -12.41 3.91 -18.58
CA THR A 10 -12.25 5.27 -18.09
C THR A 10 -10.82 5.80 -18.21
N ASP A 11 -10.58 6.66 -19.21
CA ASP A 11 -9.39 7.49 -19.32
C ASP A 11 -9.51 8.65 -18.33
N ASN A 12 -9.15 8.41 -17.06
CA ASN A 12 -9.01 9.46 -16.07
C ASN A 12 -7.51 9.79 -15.88
N PRO A 13 -7.01 10.91 -16.43
CA PRO A 13 -5.58 11.25 -16.41
C PRO A 13 -5.03 11.59 -15.00
N GLY A 14 -5.88 11.64 -13.96
CA GLY A 14 -5.46 11.74 -12.57
C GLY A 14 -5.10 10.41 -11.88
N ALA A 15 -5.62 9.28 -12.39
CA ALA A 15 -5.40 7.95 -11.77
C ALA A 15 -4.06 7.30 -12.15
N LYS A 16 -3.36 7.84 -13.15
CA LYS A 16 -2.06 7.33 -13.64
C LYS A 16 -0.85 8.07 -13.06
N LEU A 17 -1.05 9.22 -12.42
CA LEU A 17 0.01 10.00 -11.76
C LEU A 17 0.18 9.63 -10.27
N ASP A 18 -0.76 8.83 -9.76
CA ASP A 18 -0.83 8.31 -8.39
C ASP A 18 -0.65 6.78 -8.37
N ASP A 19 0.05 6.24 -9.38
CA ASP A 19 0.58 4.87 -9.30
C ASP A 19 1.72 4.88 -8.27
N ASP A 20 1.33 4.99 -7.02
CA ASP A 20 2.19 5.01 -5.84
C ASP A 20 2.97 3.70 -5.68
N ASP A 21 2.55 2.66 -6.42
CA ASP A 21 3.18 1.35 -6.55
C ASP A 21 4.16 1.26 -7.73
N TYR A 22 4.22 2.28 -8.61
CA TYR A 22 5.20 2.32 -9.70
C TYR A 22 6.62 2.39 -9.12
N PRO A 23 7.48 1.40 -9.42
CA PRO A 23 8.78 1.31 -8.79
C PRO A 23 9.77 2.23 -9.52
N ALA A 24 9.69 3.54 -9.22
CA ALA A 24 10.52 4.58 -9.85
C ALA A 24 11.88 4.78 -9.19
N TYR A 25 12.02 4.41 -7.91
CA TYR A 25 13.17 4.83 -7.11
C TYR A 25 14.22 3.74 -7.01
N SER A 26 15.44 4.04 -7.46
CA SER A 26 16.61 3.20 -7.20
C SER A 26 17.03 3.29 -5.72
N MET A 27 17.80 2.32 -5.23
CA MET A 27 18.35 2.31 -3.87
C MET A 27 19.01 3.62 -3.43
N GLY A 28 19.87 4.21 -4.28
CA GLY A 28 20.54 5.47 -3.98
C GLY A 28 19.56 6.63 -3.96
N SER A 29 18.72 6.74 -4.99
CA SER A 29 17.71 7.80 -5.09
C SER A 29 16.70 7.77 -3.94
N ALA A 30 16.32 6.57 -3.47
CA ALA A 30 15.46 6.37 -2.30
C ALA A 30 16.14 6.83 -1.01
N ALA A 31 17.41 6.45 -0.83
CA ALA A 31 18.20 6.85 0.34
C ALA A 31 18.35 8.37 0.41
N ASP A 32 18.68 9.01 -0.71
CA ASP A 32 18.82 10.46 -0.83
C ASP A 32 17.50 11.18 -0.58
N ALA A 33 16.39 10.68 -1.16
CA ALA A 33 15.06 11.27 -0.99
C ALA A 33 14.56 11.23 0.48
N LEU A 34 14.95 10.20 1.23
CA LEU A 34 14.55 10.00 2.63
C LEU A 34 15.54 10.57 3.64
N GLY A 35 16.73 10.99 3.19
CA GLY A 35 17.83 11.41 4.05
C GLY A 35 18.35 10.28 4.95
N VAL A 36 18.29 9.03 4.47
CA VAL A 36 18.73 7.83 5.20
C VAL A 36 19.92 7.17 4.50
N THR A 37 20.59 6.26 5.18
CA THR A 37 21.66 5.48 4.55
C THR A 37 21.09 4.35 3.69
N GLN A 38 21.83 3.93 2.67
CA GLN A 38 21.47 2.70 1.94
C GLN A 38 21.48 1.47 2.85
N ALA A 39 22.29 1.46 3.91
CA ALA A 39 22.30 0.37 4.89
C ALA A 39 20.96 0.26 5.63
N PHE A 40 20.32 1.39 5.96
CA PHE A 40 19.00 1.43 6.57
C PHE A 40 17.93 0.78 5.68
N LEU A 41 17.85 1.19 4.41
CA LEU A 41 16.93 0.59 3.45
C LEU A 41 17.20 -0.92 3.23
N ARG A 42 18.47 -1.37 3.24
CA ARG A 42 18.81 -2.80 3.19
C ARG A 42 18.33 -3.56 4.43
N ALA A 43 18.34 -2.93 5.60
CA ALA A 43 17.83 -3.52 6.82
C ALA A 43 16.30 -3.67 6.79
N LEU A 44 15.59 -2.69 6.22
CA LEU A 44 14.13 -2.79 5.99
C LEU A 44 13.78 -3.90 5.00
N ASP A 45 14.55 -4.03 3.92
CA ASP A 45 14.41 -5.15 2.97
C ASP A 45 14.65 -6.51 3.64
N ALA A 46 15.66 -6.61 4.51
CA ALA A 46 16.00 -7.85 5.21
C ALA A 46 14.94 -8.23 6.27
N ALA A 47 14.22 -7.24 6.80
CA ALA A 47 13.09 -7.44 7.70
C ALA A 47 11.78 -7.78 6.96
N GLU A 48 11.82 -7.95 5.63
CA GLU A 48 10.66 -8.19 4.75
C GLU A 48 9.56 -7.11 4.84
N LEU A 49 9.86 -5.97 5.45
CA LEU A 49 8.94 -4.84 5.54
C LEU A 49 8.76 -4.18 4.17
N LEU A 50 9.82 -4.18 3.36
CA LEU A 50 9.79 -3.73 1.99
C LEU A 50 10.00 -4.93 1.06
N THR A 51 9.12 -5.05 0.07
CA THR A 51 9.23 -6.03 -1.02
C THR A 51 9.59 -5.31 -2.31
N PRO A 52 10.85 -4.87 -2.48
CA PRO A 52 11.25 -4.14 -3.69
C PRO A 52 11.12 -5.05 -4.91
N GLN A 53 10.49 -4.53 -5.97
CA GLN A 53 10.49 -5.23 -7.24
C GLN A 53 11.92 -5.26 -7.79
N ARG A 54 12.34 -6.44 -8.25
CA ARG A 54 13.59 -6.58 -8.99
C ARG A 54 13.29 -6.29 -10.44
N SER A 55 13.90 -5.24 -10.97
CA SER A 55 13.92 -5.00 -12.42
C SER A 55 14.70 -6.11 -13.15
N ASP A 56 14.47 -6.27 -14.45
CA ASP A 56 15.19 -7.25 -15.30
C ASP A 56 16.72 -7.10 -15.24
N GLY A 57 17.23 -5.92 -14.84
CA GLY A 57 18.66 -5.65 -14.61
C GLY A 57 19.17 -5.94 -13.20
N GLY A 58 18.37 -6.57 -12.32
CA GLY A 58 18.76 -6.94 -10.96
C GLY A 58 18.80 -5.78 -9.94
N HIS A 59 18.43 -4.56 -10.36
CA HIS A 59 18.35 -3.41 -9.46
C HIS A 59 17.03 -3.42 -8.69
N ARG A 60 17.13 -3.21 -7.37
CA ARG A 60 15.99 -3.00 -6.47
C ARG A 60 15.33 -1.67 -6.83
N ARG A 61 14.02 -1.71 -7.05
CA ARG A 61 13.23 -0.52 -7.29
C ARG A 61 12.13 -0.42 -6.24
N TYR A 62 12.06 0.77 -5.64
CA TYR A 62 11.09 1.10 -4.61
C TYR A 62 9.96 1.92 -5.20
N SER A 63 8.75 1.60 -4.76
CA SER A 63 7.58 2.42 -5.03
C SER A 63 7.52 3.62 -4.09
N ARG A 64 6.68 4.60 -4.40
CA ARG A 64 6.49 5.78 -3.56
C ARG A 64 5.81 5.40 -2.23
N TYR A 65 4.91 4.42 -2.25
CA TYR A 65 4.34 3.80 -1.05
C TYR A 65 5.42 3.23 -0.13
N GLN A 66 6.37 2.46 -0.69
CA GLN A 66 7.49 1.90 0.07
C GLN A 66 8.38 2.98 0.71
N LEU A 67 8.58 4.12 0.03
CA LEU A 67 9.29 5.25 0.63
C LEU A 67 8.53 5.89 1.79
N ARG A 68 7.19 5.98 1.71
CA ARG A 68 6.36 6.47 2.83
C ARG A 68 6.50 5.57 4.06
N ILE A 69 6.49 4.26 3.87
CA ILE A 69 6.75 3.28 4.95
C ILE A 69 8.15 3.50 5.55
N ALA A 70 9.18 3.57 4.71
CA ALA A 70 10.56 3.75 5.17
C ALA A 70 10.76 5.07 5.94
N ALA A 71 10.11 6.15 5.52
CA ALA A 71 10.10 7.42 6.25
C ALA A 71 9.50 7.27 7.64
N ARG A 72 8.39 6.55 7.76
CA ARG A 72 7.71 6.33 9.04
C ARG A 72 8.54 5.47 10.01
N VAL A 73 9.18 4.42 9.49
CA VAL A 73 10.10 3.61 10.31
C VAL A 73 11.25 4.46 10.82
N ARG A 74 11.82 5.31 9.97
CA ARG A 74 12.87 6.25 10.37
C ARG A 74 12.40 7.16 11.50
N GLU A 75 11.20 7.74 11.42
CA GLU A 75 10.65 8.56 12.51
C GLU A 75 10.58 7.80 13.85
N LEU A 76 10.14 6.53 13.83
CA LEU A 76 10.06 5.70 15.04
C LEU A 76 11.45 5.40 15.60
N VAL A 77 12.43 5.13 14.73
CA VAL A 77 13.82 4.89 15.12
C VAL A 77 14.47 6.15 15.68
N ASP A 78 14.23 7.31 15.08
CA ASP A 78 14.70 8.60 15.54
C ASP A 78 14.10 8.95 16.93
N GLN A 79 12.92 8.40 17.27
CA GLN A 79 12.31 8.48 18.60
C GLN A 79 12.87 7.48 19.63
N GLY A 80 13.84 6.65 19.25
CA GLY A 80 14.47 5.65 20.11
C GLY A 80 13.84 4.26 20.07
N THR A 81 12.90 4.02 19.14
CA THR A 81 12.34 2.68 18.92
C THR A 81 13.38 1.79 18.21
N ALA A 82 13.57 0.56 18.68
CA ALA A 82 14.40 -0.39 17.96
C ALA A 82 13.84 -0.66 16.55
N LEU A 83 14.72 -0.80 15.54
CA LEU A 83 14.31 -1.00 14.15
C LEU A 83 13.30 -2.14 13.97
N ASP A 84 13.55 -3.28 14.62
CA ASP A 84 12.65 -4.44 14.57
C ASP A 84 11.27 -4.15 15.16
N ALA A 85 11.22 -3.42 16.28
CA ALA A 85 9.97 -2.99 16.88
C ALA A 85 9.23 -1.99 15.98
N ALA A 86 9.95 -1.04 15.37
CA ALA A 86 9.36 -0.09 14.42
C ALA A 86 8.79 -0.81 13.19
N CYS A 87 9.51 -1.77 12.61
CA CYS A 87 8.99 -2.60 11.51
C CYS A 87 7.71 -3.33 11.93
N ARG A 88 7.70 -3.95 13.10
CA ARG A 88 6.54 -4.69 13.62
C ARG A 88 5.33 -3.79 13.87
N ILE A 89 5.54 -2.58 14.39
CA ILE A 89 4.47 -1.59 14.60
C ILE A 89 3.81 -1.27 13.26
N ILE A 90 4.58 -0.96 12.23
CA ILE A 90 4.03 -0.57 10.92
C ILE A 90 3.24 -1.70 10.26
N ILE A 91 3.74 -2.94 10.32
CA ILE A 91 3.00 -4.10 9.79
C ILE A 91 1.65 -4.25 10.49
N LEU A 92 1.62 -4.08 11.81
CA LEU A 92 0.39 -4.20 12.59
C LEU A 92 -0.59 -3.05 12.33
N GLU A 93 -0.08 -1.82 12.15
CA GLU A 93 -0.90 -0.67 11.78
C GLU A 93 -1.55 -0.86 10.40
N ASP A 94 -0.81 -1.40 9.43
CA ASP A 94 -1.33 -1.69 8.08
C ASP A 94 -2.40 -2.80 8.12
N GLN A 95 -2.12 -3.89 8.83
CA GLN A 95 -3.10 -4.97 9.04
C GLN A 95 -4.36 -4.49 9.75
N LEU A 96 -4.22 -3.58 10.72
CA LEU A 96 -5.34 -2.99 11.44
C LEU A 96 -6.18 -2.11 10.52
N ALA A 97 -5.54 -1.25 9.71
CA ALA A 97 -6.21 -0.39 8.75
C ALA A 97 -7.00 -1.22 7.73
N GLU A 98 -6.41 -2.31 7.22
CA GLU A 98 -7.06 -3.22 6.29
C GLU A 98 -8.27 -3.93 6.93
N ALA A 99 -8.09 -4.49 8.13
CA ALA A 99 -9.16 -5.15 8.86
C ALA A 99 -10.33 -4.19 9.15
N GLN A 100 -10.03 -2.92 9.47
CA GLN A 100 -11.05 -1.89 9.69
C GLN A 100 -11.78 -1.53 8.39
N ARG A 101 -11.07 -1.44 7.25
CA ARG A 101 -11.66 -1.21 5.93
C ARG A 101 -12.65 -2.32 5.59
N ILE A 102 -12.23 -3.58 5.65
CA ILE A 102 -13.06 -4.75 5.38
C ILE A 102 -14.30 -4.78 6.31
N ASN A 103 -14.10 -4.54 7.61
CA ASN A 103 -15.21 -4.48 8.56
C ASN A 103 -16.22 -3.38 8.21
N SER A 104 -15.74 -2.20 7.79
CA SER A 104 -16.61 -1.09 7.39
C SER A 104 -17.43 -1.41 6.14
N GLU A 105 -16.86 -2.17 5.21
CA GLU A 105 -17.52 -2.59 3.97
C GLU A 105 -18.55 -3.68 4.25
N LEU A 106 -18.19 -4.69 5.03
CA LEU A 106 -19.14 -5.73 5.46
C LEU A 106 -20.33 -5.15 6.23
N ARG A 107 -20.08 -4.19 7.13
CA ARG A 107 -21.14 -3.49 7.86
C ARG A 107 -22.06 -2.69 6.93
N ARG A 108 -21.49 -2.01 5.93
CA ARG A 108 -22.26 -1.29 4.90
C ARG A 108 -23.13 -2.25 4.08
N ASN A 109 -22.56 -3.37 3.63
CA ASN A 109 -23.26 -4.36 2.83
C ASN A 109 -24.38 -5.05 3.63
N ASN A 110 -24.14 -5.43 4.89
CA ASN A 110 -25.16 -6.03 5.74
C ASN A 110 -26.29 -5.04 6.09
N GLY A 111 -25.98 -3.76 6.29
CA GLY A 111 -26.98 -2.72 6.49
C GLY A 111 -27.87 -2.48 5.27
N GLN A 112 -27.31 -2.57 4.06
CA GLN A 112 -28.06 -2.47 2.81
C GLN A 112 -29.03 -3.66 2.60
N HIS A 113 -28.60 -4.88 2.94
CA HIS A 113 -29.47 -6.06 2.85
C HIS A 113 -30.63 -5.98 3.86
N ALA A 114 -30.36 -5.57 5.11
CA ALA A 114 -31.39 -5.40 6.14
C ALA A 114 -32.43 -4.30 5.80
N ALA A 115 -32.01 -3.24 5.11
CA ALA A 115 -32.92 -2.18 4.67
C ALA A 115 -33.78 -2.57 3.45
N GLY A 116 -33.35 -3.54 2.65
CA GLY A 116 -34.10 -4.06 1.50
C GLY A 116 -35.21 -5.05 1.89
N THR A 117 -35.00 -5.89 2.92
CA THR A 117 -35.93 -6.97 3.26
C THR A 117 -37.21 -6.50 3.97
N GLY A 118 -37.26 -5.25 4.44
CA GLY A 118 -38.42 -4.69 5.14
C GLY A 118 -39.50 -4.07 4.23
N ARG A 119 -39.27 -4.00 2.91
CA ARG A 119 -40.18 -3.29 1.98
C ARG A 119 -41.23 -4.20 1.31
N ASP A 120 -41.09 -5.52 1.43
CA ASP A 120 -41.85 -6.49 0.63
C ASP A 120 -42.93 -7.30 1.42
N ILE A 121 -43.21 -6.98 2.69
CA ILE A 121 -44.20 -7.71 3.53
C ILE A 121 -45.49 -6.90 3.78
N ALA A 122 -45.90 -6.08 2.82
CA ALA A 122 -47.20 -5.40 2.86
C ALA A 122 -47.95 -5.65 1.56
N HIS A 123 -48.69 -6.76 1.48
CA HIS A 123 -49.80 -6.89 0.54
C HIS A 123 -50.90 -7.82 1.07
#